data_AF-H2ZE26-F1
#
_entry.id   AF-H2ZE26-F1
#
_cell.length_a   1.000
_cell.length_b   1.000
_cell.length_c   1.000
_cell.angle_alpha   90.00
_cell.angle_beta   90.00
_cell.angle_gamma   90.00
#
_symmetry.space_group_name_H-M   'P 1'
#
loop_
_entity.id
_entity.type
_entity.pdbx_description
1 polymer ?
#
loop_
_entity_poly.entity_id
_entity_poly.type
_entity_poly.pdbx_seq_one_letter_code
_entity_poly.pdbx_strand_id
1 'polypeptide(L)'
;MALQAKENPHRMKKLYLLCKNLLCLLEPDECALLRQKTCLLMCAACGLTLARVADSLQSMIPELEEVLSTVADCRTVCEHLAAFSGSDFPQSNDKSAVLLLLYHFEALAKLVSAKRGDNRADDLDALFDELHSLPLADAKTFETIAGLAVEYPAYHAEICTRGLKVAIGKIEQSLSTMENKESKNEALKRLSGLYRMLIDTCLKQGSDSDPVNKEESWKHCNEAFLLLSKPDQSFPETELAWLTTRAWNVGVKLFVSDHVVEAEHWCAFALRLLAKLDLYKESYEKRMNNVYQEILEKKDLMTRKLHKTAV
;
A
#
# COMPACT_ATOMS: atom_id res chain seq x y z
N MET A 1 36.09 12.04 5.59
CA MET A 1 35.27 10.97 6.23
C MET A 1 33.95 10.72 5.50
N ALA A 2 33.05 11.69 5.34
CA ALA A 2 31.76 11.48 4.65
C ALA A 2 31.88 10.93 3.21
N LEU A 3 32.84 11.42 2.41
CA LEU A 3 33.08 10.94 1.04
C LEU A 3 33.61 9.48 0.97
N GLN A 4 34.27 8.99 2.02
CA GLN A 4 34.77 7.61 2.13
C GLN A 4 33.78 6.66 2.83
N ALA A 5 32.71 7.21 3.40
CA ALA A 5 31.70 6.46 4.15
C ALA A 5 30.40 6.25 3.35
N LYS A 6 30.23 6.92 2.20
CA LYS A 6 29.04 6.81 1.34
C LYS A 6 28.68 5.36 0.97
N GLU A 7 29.68 4.49 0.89
CA GLU A 7 29.52 3.07 0.53
C GLU A 7 29.31 2.15 1.74
N ASN A 8 29.36 2.67 2.97
CA ASN A 8 29.22 1.88 4.19
C ASN A 8 28.19 2.49 5.15
N PRO A 9 26.94 1.99 5.18
CA PRO A 9 25.85 2.55 5.98
C PRO A 9 26.15 2.54 7.48
N HIS A 10 26.92 1.57 7.97
CA HIS A 10 27.33 1.48 9.38
C HIS A 10 28.31 2.60 9.76
N ARG A 11 29.27 2.95 8.89
CA ARG A 11 30.17 4.09 9.12
C ARG A 11 29.41 5.42 9.08
N MET A 12 28.43 5.56 8.17
CA MET A 12 27.59 6.75 8.09
C MET A 12 26.72 6.93 9.34
N LYS A 13 26.05 5.86 9.80
CA LYS A 13 25.26 5.86 11.05
C LYS A 13 26.11 6.36 12.23
N LYS A 14 27.30 5.79 12.42
CA LYS A 14 28.24 6.21 13.48
C LYS A 14 28.68 7.66 13.37
N LEU A 15 28.95 8.15 12.16
CA LEU A 15 29.33 9.53 11.92
C LEU A 15 28.19 10.48 12.33
N TYR A 16 26.95 10.21 11.90
CA TYR A 16 25.81 11.05 12.25
C TYR A 16 25.52 11.04 13.76
N LEU A 17 25.66 9.88 14.42
CA LEU A 17 25.52 9.78 15.87
C LEU A 17 26.60 10.59 16.60
N LEU A 18 27.85 10.53 16.14
CA LEU A 18 28.93 11.34 16.69
C LEU A 18 28.66 12.84 16.51
N CYS A 19 28.21 13.26 15.33
CA CYS A 19 27.83 14.63 15.07
C CYS A 19 26.69 15.09 15.99
N LYS A 20 25.65 14.27 16.19
CA LYS A 20 24.57 14.53 17.16
C LYS A 20 25.12 14.72 18.57
N ASN A 21 25.96 13.79 19.04
CA ASN A 21 26.52 13.85 20.38
C ASN A 21 27.40 15.08 20.61
N LEU A 22 28.21 15.49 19.62
CA LEU A 22 29.01 16.71 19.69
C LEU A 22 28.11 17.97 19.73
N LEU A 23 27.03 17.99 18.97
CA LEU A 23 26.05 19.09 18.99
C LEU A 23 25.32 19.19 20.34
N CYS A 24 25.15 18.09 21.08
CA CYS A 24 24.59 18.09 22.43
C CYS A 24 25.52 18.71 23.49
N LEU A 25 26.82 18.88 23.18
CA LEU A 25 27.77 19.55 24.09
C LEU A 25 27.74 21.08 23.95
N LEU A 26 27.03 21.59 22.93
CA LEU A 26 26.88 23.02 22.69
C LEU A 26 25.62 23.54 23.38
N GLU A 27 25.57 24.84 23.66
CA GLU A 27 24.32 25.48 24.10
C GLU A 27 23.22 25.27 23.04
N PRO A 28 22.00 24.88 23.44
CA PRO A 28 20.93 24.62 22.50
C PRO A 28 20.47 25.93 21.87
N ASP A 29 20.68 26.06 20.56
CA ASP A 29 20.07 27.06 19.71
C ASP A 29 19.27 26.38 18.57
N GLU A 30 18.46 27.16 17.86
CA GLU A 30 17.63 26.66 16.76
C GLU A 30 18.48 25.97 15.66
N CYS A 31 19.68 26.50 15.36
CA CYS A 31 20.58 25.94 14.37
C CYS A 31 21.16 24.57 14.81
N ALA A 32 21.54 24.45 16.07
CA ALA A 32 22.09 23.24 16.67
C ALA A 32 21.02 22.16 16.72
N LEU A 33 19.80 22.50 17.15
CA LEU A 33 18.66 21.59 17.16
C LEU A 33 18.26 21.14 15.74
N LEU A 34 18.26 22.03 14.75
CA LEU A 34 17.98 21.66 13.36
C LEU A 34 19.03 20.70 12.79
N ARG A 35 20.31 20.91 13.14
CA ARG A 35 21.39 19.99 12.78
C ARG A 35 21.29 18.66 13.52
N GLN A 36 20.89 18.66 14.79
CA GLN A 36 20.64 17.43 15.56
C GLN A 36 19.50 16.63 14.91
N LYS A 37 18.37 17.27 14.58
CA LYS A 37 17.26 16.66 13.84
C LYS A 37 17.73 16.00 12.56
N THR A 38 18.53 16.73 11.77
CA THR A 38 19.09 16.22 10.51
C THR A 38 19.99 15.01 10.73
N CYS A 39 20.87 15.05 11.74
CA CYS A 39 21.74 13.91 12.07
C CYS A 39 20.93 12.68 12.49
N LEU A 40 19.88 12.85 13.30
CA LEU A 40 19.02 11.76 13.76
C LEU A 40 18.21 11.15 12.61
N LEU A 41 17.63 11.98 11.73
CA LEU A 41 16.95 11.50 10.52
C LEU A 41 17.87 10.66 9.64
N MET A 42 19.10 11.12 9.41
CA MET A 42 20.07 10.38 8.61
C MET A 42 20.55 9.10 9.32
N CYS A 43 20.68 9.13 10.64
CA CYS A 43 21.00 7.97 11.46
C CYS A 43 19.91 6.89 11.36
N ALA A 44 18.64 7.27 11.46
CA ALA A 44 17.50 6.37 11.28
C ALA A 44 17.48 5.77 9.86
N ALA A 45 17.68 6.58 8.82
CA ALA A 45 17.75 6.10 7.44
C ALA A 45 18.89 5.10 7.20
N CYS A 46 20.08 5.36 7.77
CA CYS A 46 21.19 4.42 7.74
C CYS A 46 20.88 3.13 8.52
N GLY A 47 20.22 3.22 9.68
CA GLY A 47 19.78 2.06 10.46
C GLY A 47 18.82 1.16 9.70
N LEU A 48 17.81 1.73 9.02
CA LEU A 48 16.91 0.97 8.14
C LEU A 48 17.67 0.29 7.00
N THR A 49 18.66 0.98 6.42
CA THR A 49 19.50 0.40 5.37
C THR A 49 20.28 -0.81 5.89
N LEU A 50 20.83 -0.74 7.11
CA LEU A 50 21.50 -1.87 7.76
C LEU A 50 20.55 -3.02 8.03
N ALA A 51 19.35 -2.73 8.54
CA ALA A 51 18.32 -3.74 8.78
C ALA A 51 17.92 -4.48 7.49
N ARG A 52 17.78 -3.76 6.36
CA ARG A 52 17.43 -4.36 5.05
C ARG A 52 18.51 -5.29 4.49
N VAL A 53 19.78 -5.05 4.80
CA VAL A 53 20.91 -5.90 4.35
C VAL A 53 21.35 -6.92 5.39
N ALA A 54 20.61 -7.07 6.50
CA ALA A 54 20.93 -8.03 7.53
C ALA A 54 20.71 -9.48 7.03
N ASP A 55 21.67 -10.35 7.35
CA ASP A 55 21.65 -11.75 6.88
C ASP A 55 20.54 -12.62 7.53
N SER A 56 19.91 -12.14 8.61
CA SER A 56 18.90 -12.89 9.36
C SER A 56 17.94 -11.97 10.11
N LEU A 57 16.76 -12.48 10.49
CA LEU A 57 15.85 -11.74 11.39
C LEU A 57 16.51 -11.41 12.73
N GLN A 58 17.36 -12.29 13.26
CA GLN A 58 18.03 -12.09 14.55
C GLN A 58 19.02 -10.93 14.52
N SER A 59 19.68 -10.68 13.38
CA SER A 59 20.56 -9.52 13.20
C SER A 59 19.79 -8.26 12.78
N MET A 60 18.61 -8.40 12.15
CA MET A 60 17.72 -7.30 11.78
C MET A 60 17.06 -6.63 13.00
N ILE A 61 16.51 -7.43 13.93
CA ILE A 61 15.77 -6.94 15.10
C ILE A 61 16.51 -5.83 15.89
N PRO A 62 17.78 -5.99 16.30
CA PRO A 62 18.46 -4.95 17.08
C PRO A 62 18.65 -3.65 16.28
N GLU A 63 18.89 -3.73 14.96
CA GLU A 63 18.99 -2.55 14.11
C GLU A 63 17.65 -1.81 14.03
N LEU A 64 16.52 -2.54 13.95
CA LEU A 64 15.19 -1.95 13.93
C LEU A 64 14.81 -1.30 15.27
N GLU A 65 15.12 -1.92 16.42
CA GLU A 65 14.89 -1.31 17.73
C GLU A 65 15.74 -0.04 17.92
N GLU A 66 16.98 -0.03 17.41
CA GLU A 66 17.81 1.18 17.41
C GLU A 66 17.26 2.27 16.49
N VAL A 67 16.66 1.92 15.35
CA VAL A 67 15.93 2.87 14.51
C VAL A 67 14.77 3.49 15.28
N LEU A 68 13.95 2.69 15.97
CA LEU A 68 12.83 3.23 16.77
C LEU A 68 13.32 4.17 17.88
N SER A 69 14.41 3.82 18.56
CA SER A 69 15.05 4.70 19.55
C SER A 69 15.53 6.01 18.92
N THR A 70 16.20 5.94 17.76
CA THR A 70 16.67 7.12 17.02
C THR A 70 15.51 8.01 16.56
N VAL A 71 14.39 7.41 16.15
CA VAL A 71 13.17 8.11 15.77
C VAL A 71 12.57 8.83 16.96
N ALA A 72 12.51 8.20 18.13
CA ALA A 72 12.03 8.81 19.37
C ALA A 72 12.92 10.00 19.79
N ASP A 73 14.25 9.84 19.77
CA ASP A 73 15.21 10.93 19.98
C ASP A 73 14.95 12.10 19.03
N CYS A 74 14.67 11.81 17.75
CA CYS A 74 14.39 12.83 16.76
C CYS A 74 13.09 13.58 17.04
N ARG A 75 12.04 12.88 17.51
CA ARG A 75 10.77 13.52 17.92
C ARG A 75 10.99 14.49 19.08
N THR A 76 11.75 14.10 20.10
CA THR A 76 12.11 14.99 21.22
C THR A 76 12.83 16.26 20.74
N VAL A 77 13.75 16.14 19.78
CA VAL A 77 14.42 17.32 19.19
C VAL A 77 13.44 18.20 18.42
N CYS A 78 12.48 17.61 17.70
CA CYS A 78 11.42 18.35 17.02
C CYS A 78 10.51 19.10 18.01
N GLU A 79 10.18 18.51 19.15
CA GLU A 79 9.40 19.16 20.23
C GLU A 79 10.17 20.36 20.82
N HIS A 80 11.47 20.20 21.08
CA HIS A 80 12.32 21.31 21.52
C HIS A 80 12.42 22.44 20.48
N LEU A 81 12.51 22.09 19.20
CA LEU A 81 12.47 23.07 18.10
C LEU A 81 11.16 23.83 18.08
N ALA A 82 10.02 23.14 18.22
CA ALA A 82 8.70 23.77 18.28
C ALA A 82 8.61 24.78 19.43
N ALA A 83 9.09 24.39 20.60
CA ALA A 83 9.13 25.25 21.79
C ALA A 83 10.03 26.48 21.60
N PHE A 84 11.16 26.34 20.89
CA PHE A 84 12.08 27.45 20.59
C PHE A 84 11.51 28.43 19.56
N SER A 85 10.94 27.92 18.48
CA SER A 85 10.44 28.74 17.36
C SER A 85 9.04 29.34 17.62
N GLY A 86 8.39 28.99 18.74
CA GLY A 86 7.06 29.48 19.10
C GLY A 86 5.96 29.12 18.08
N SER A 87 6.19 28.07 17.28
CA SER A 87 5.30 27.61 16.21
C SER A 87 5.07 26.12 16.34
N ASP A 88 3.87 25.67 15.97
CA ASP A 88 3.56 24.25 15.93
C ASP A 88 4.43 23.59 14.85
N PHE A 89 5.20 22.58 15.28
CA PHE A 89 6.02 21.76 14.38
C PHE A 89 5.22 20.51 14.00
N PRO A 90 5.24 20.04 12.73
CA PRO A 90 6.10 20.48 11.62
C PRO A 90 5.70 21.82 10.99
N GLN A 91 6.71 22.63 10.63
CA GLN A 91 6.53 23.81 9.78
C GLN A 91 5.86 23.40 8.45
N SER A 92 5.03 24.27 7.85
CA SER A 92 4.12 23.88 6.75
C SER A 92 4.76 23.31 5.47
N ASN A 93 6.10 23.32 5.35
CA ASN A 93 6.85 22.71 4.24
C ASN A 93 7.88 21.66 4.69
N ASP A 94 7.92 21.30 5.97
CA ASP A 94 8.90 20.35 6.49
C ASP A 94 8.47 18.89 6.25
N LYS A 95 8.98 18.32 5.15
CA LYS A 95 8.77 16.90 4.80
C LYS A 95 9.45 15.92 5.76
N SER A 96 10.28 16.39 6.70
CA SER A 96 10.95 15.50 7.65
C SER A 96 9.98 14.80 8.60
N ALA A 97 8.82 15.39 8.91
CA ALA A 97 7.79 14.72 9.71
C ALA A 97 7.22 13.50 9.00
N VAL A 98 6.91 13.62 7.70
CA VAL A 98 6.46 12.49 6.87
C VAL A 98 7.55 11.42 6.80
N LEU A 99 8.80 11.80 6.56
CA LEU A 99 9.91 10.83 6.51
C LEU A 99 10.12 10.11 7.84
N LEU A 100 10.04 10.83 8.96
CA LEU A 100 10.20 10.26 10.29
C LEU A 100 9.11 9.24 10.61
N LEU A 101 7.87 9.51 10.20
CA LEU A 101 6.76 8.57 10.30
C LEU A 101 6.94 7.35 9.40
N LEU A 102 7.39 7.53 8.17
CA LEU A 102 7.71 6.41 7.27
C LEU A 102 8.80 5.51 7.86
N TYR A 103 9.83 6.10 8.48
CA TYR A 103 10.90 5.35 9.13
C TYR A 103 10.42 4.61 10.37
N HIS A 104 9.57 5.25 11.18
CA HIS A 104 8.92 4.61 12.32
C HIS A 104 8.08 3.41 11.84
N PHE A 105 7.20 3.64 10.87
CA PHE A 105 6.31 2.63 10.34
C PHE A 105 7.08 1.42 9.81
N GLU A 106 8.10 1.63 8.96
CA GLU A 106 8.89 0.51 8.44
C GLU A 106 9.53 -0.31 9.56
N ALA A 107 10.16 0.35 10.52
CA ALA A 107 10.86 -0.35 11.59
C ALA A 107 9.89 -1.14 12.48
N LEU A 108 8.78 -0.52 12.85
CA LEU A 108 7.76 -1.13 13.69
C LEU A 108 7.05 -2.28 12.98
N ALA A 109 6.64 -2.08 11.72
CA ALA A 109 5.92 -3.07 10.93
C ALA A 109 6.73 -4.36 10.78
N LYS A 110 8.04 -4.23 10.56
CA LYS A 110 8.97 -5.37 10.49
C LYS A 110 9.22 -6.00 11.85
N LEU A 111 9.31 -5.21 12.93
CA LEU A 111 9.52 -5.73 14.30
C LEU A 111 8.34 -6.53 14.82
N VAL A 112 7.12 -6.01 14.68
CA VAL A 112 5.89 -6.68 15.13
C VAL A 112 5.78 -8.08 14.54
N SER A 113 6.16 -8.24 13.28
CA SER A 113 6.11 -9.54 12.58
C SER A 113 7.33 -10.42 12.86
N ALA A 114 8.52 -9.84 13.06
CA ALA A 114 9.76 -10.60 13.29
C ALA A 114 9.91 -11.08 14.74
N LYS A 115 9.36 -10.37 15.72
CA LYS A 115 9.54 -10.61 17.16
C LYS A 115 8.29 -11.22 17.76
N ARG A 116 8.37 -12.50 18.13
CA ARG A 116 7.24 -13.22 18.73
C ARG A 116 6.81 -12.55 20.05
N GLY A 117 5.52 -12.19 20.15
CA GLY A 117 4.94 -11.58 21.35
C GLY A 117 5.15 -10.07 21.46
N ASP A 118 5.55 -9.40 20.38
CA ASP A 118 5.53 -7.94 20.31
C ASP A 118 4.06 -7.45 20.20
N ASN A 119 3.61 -6.71 21.20
CA ASN A 119 2.21 -6.26 21.31
C ASN A 119 1.99 -4.85 20.74
N ARG A 120 2.96 -4.30 20.00
CA ARG A 120 2.88 -2.97 19.38
C ARG A 120 2.16 -2.97 18.02
N ALA A 121 1.27 -3.93 17.77
CA ALA A 121 0.51 -3.99 16.53
C ALA A 121 -0.45 -2.79 16.41
N ASP A 122 -1.12 -2.42 17.51
CA ASP A 122 -2.05 -1.28 17.56
C ASP A 122 -1.36 0.06 17.27
N ASP A 123 -0.06 0.16 17.60
CA ASP A 123 0.76 1.35 17.31
C ASP A 123 0.91 1.57 15.79
N LEU A 124 0.80 0.53 14.96
CA LEU A 124 0.83 0.68 13.50
C LEU A 124 -0.39 1.42 12.97
N ASP A 125 -1.57 1.15 13.53
CA ASP A 125 -2.79 1.85 13.15
C ASP A 125 -2.74 3.32 13.60
N ALA A 126 -2.25 3.57 14.82
CA ALA A 126 -2.03 4.93 15.33
C ALA A 126 -1.05 5.73 14.45
N LEU A 127 0.05 5.10 14.00
CA LEU A 127 1.00 5.74 13.09
C LEU A 127 0.38 6.02 11.71
N PHE A 128 -0.46 5.11 11.21
CA PHE A 128 -1.17 5.33 9.96
C PHE A 128 -2.10 6.55 10.07
N ASP A 129 -2.84 6.66 11.17
CA ASP A 129 -3.77 7.75 11.41
C ASP A 129 -3.03 9.09 11.63
N GLU A 130 -1.90 9.08 12.36
CA GLU A 130 -1.01 10.24 12.50
C GLU A 130 -0.54 10.72 11.12
N LEU A 131 -0.06 9.81 10.28
CA LEU A 131 0.36 10.12 8.92
C LEU A 131 -0.79 10.63 8.04
N HIS A 132 -2.00 10.08 8.20
CA HIS A 132 -3.19 10.52 7.48
C HIS A 132 -3.61 11.95 7.84
N SER A 133 -3.38 12.36 9.09
CA SER A 133 -3.67 13.72 9.55
C SER A 133 -2.69 14.78 9.03
N LEU A 134 -1.51 14.37 8.52
CA LEU A 134 -0.50 15.32 8.03
C LEU A 134 -0.90 15.96 6.69
N PRO A 135 -0.97 17.31 6.61
CA PRO A 135 -1.30 18.01 5.36
C PRO A 135 -0.34 17.71 4.19
N LEU A 136 0.93 17.44 4.52
CA LEU A 136 1.99 17.15 3.55
C LEU A 136 1.99 15.69 3.06
N ALA A 137 1.18 14.80 3.65
CA ALA A 137 1.09 13.40 3.22
C ALA A 137 0.29 13.29 1.92
N ASP A 138 1.00 13.10 0.82
CA ASP A 138 0.45 12.96 -0.52
C ASP A 138 0.12 11.50 -0.88
N ALA A 139 -0.43 11.27 -2.07
CA ALA A 139 -0.70 9.91 -2.55
C ALA A 139 0.56 9.02 -2.55
N LYS A 140 1.75 9.59 -2.82
CA LYS A 140 2.99 8.80 -2.87
C LYS A 140 3.38 8.29 -1.49
N THR A 141 3.12 9.08 -0.46
CA THR A 141 3.33 8.71 0.94
C THR A 141 2.56 7.43 1.30
N PHE A 142 1.28 7.33 0.92
CA PHE A 142 0.46 6.15 1.20
C PHE A 142 0.80 4.94 0.33
N GLU A 143 1.30 5.15 -0.90
CA GLU A 143 1.90 4.06 -1.69
C GLU A 143 3.13 3.48 -1.00
N THR A 144 3.98 4.34 -0.44
CA THR A 144 5.16 3.89 0.30
C THR A 144 4.75 3.08 1.54
N ILE A 145 3.76 3.54 2.31
CA ILE A 145 3.19 2.75 3.42
C ILE A 145 2.66 1.40 2.95
N ALA A 146 1.88 1.37 1.88
CA ALA A 146 1.32 0.13 1.37
C ALA A 146 2.41 -0.87 0.92
N GLY A 147 3.48 -0.37 0.29
CA GLY A 147 4.64 -1.17 -0.08
C GLY A 147 5.39 -1.71 1.15
N LEU A 148 5.68 -0.85 2.13
CA LEU A 148 6.35 -1.23 3.37
C LEU A 148 5.54 -2.25 4.18
N ALA A 149 4.22 -2.13 4.18
CA ALA A 149 3.33 -3.03 4.92
C ALA A 149 3.41 -4.48 4.43
N VAL A 150 3.67 -4.72 3.15
CA VAL A 150 3.75 -6.08 2.56
C VAL A 150 5.17 -6.54 2.28
N GLU A 151 6.17 -5.71 2.55
CA GLU A 151 7.57 -6.08 2.42
C GLU A 151 7.95 -7.11 3.48
N TYR A 152 8.78 -8.09 3.13
CA TYR A 152 9.32 -9.03 4.11
C TYR A 152 10.09 -8.27 5.22
N PRO A 153 9.94 -8.62 6.50
CA PRO A 153 9.05 -9.63 7.10
C PRO A 153 7.67 -9.13 7.57
N ALA A 154 7.24 -7.92 7.21
CA ALA A 154 6.08 -7.22 7.79
C ALA A 154 4.72 -7.90 7.49
N TYR A 155 4.33 -8.05 6.22
CA TYR A 155 3.09 -8.73 5.77
C TYR A 155 1.76 -8.28 6.44
N HIS A 156 1.58 -6.98 6.68
CA HIS A 156 0.33 -6.37 7.18
C HIS A 156 -0.63 -6.02 6.03
N ALA A 157 -1.40 -7.02 5.58
CA ALA A 157 -2.28 -6.88 4.41
C ALA A 157 -3.40 -5.83 4.60
N GLU A 158 -3.95 -5.69 5.80
CA GLU A 158 -5.01 -4.71 6.09
C GLU A 158 -4.51 -3.27 5.96
N ILE A 159 -3.33 -2.97 6.52
CA ILE A 159 -2.70 -1.66 6.41
C ILE A 159 -2.33 -1.36 4.95
N CYS A 160 -1.89 -2.36 4.20
CA CYS A 160 -1.66 -2.23 2.76
C CYS A 160 -2.94 -1.80 2.02
N THR A 161 -4.05 -2.50 2.26
CA THR A 161 -5.36 -2.17 1.70
C THR A 161 -5.79 -0.75 2.07
N ARG A 162 -5.65 -0.34 3.34
CA ARG A 162 -5.95 1.03 3.80
C ARG A 162 -5.09 2.08 3.08
N GLY A 163 -3.77 1.85 2.99
CA GLY A 163 -2.84 2.75 2.30
C GLY A 163 -3.17 2.92 0.82
N LEU A 164 -3.45 1.82 0.12
CA LEU A 164 -3.83 1.86 -1.30
C LEU A 164 -5.13 2.64 -1.52
N LYS A 165 -6.16 2.43 -0.68
CA LYS A 165 -7.44 3.17 -0.75
C LYS A 165 -7.23 4.67 -0.58
N VAL A 166 -6.42 5.10 0.39
CA VAL A 166 -6.10 6.52 0.60
C VAL A 166 -5.32 7.10 -0.59
N ALA A 167 -4.33 6.37 -1.11
CA ALA A 167 -3.56 6.79 -2.28
C ALA A 167 -4.46 6.98 -3.52
N ILE A 168 -5.33 6.01 -3.80
CA ILE A 168 -6.31 6.07 -4.89
C ILE A 168 -7.22 7.28 -4.73
N GLY A 169 -7.84 7.47 -3.56
CA GLY A 169 -8.75 8.60 -3.31
C GLY A 169 -8.08 9.96 -3.52
N LYS A 170 -6.82 10.13 -3.08
CA LYS A 170 -6.04 11.36 -3.31
C LYS A 170 -5.75 11.59 -4.80
N ILE A 171 -5.42 10.55 -5.56
CA ILE A 171 -5.17 10.68 -7.00
C ILE A 171 -6.49 10.98 -7.73
N GLU A 172 -7.59 10.30 -7.40
CA GLU A 172 -8.91 10.55 -7.98
C GLU A 172 -9.42 11.98 -7.71
N GLN A 173 -9.21 12.49 -6.50
CA GLN A 173 -9.50 13.88 -6.17
C GLN A 173 -8.69 14.83 -7.05
N SER A 174 -7.38 14.58 -7.20
CA SER A 174 -6.50 15.41 -8.04
C SER A 174 -6.88 15.35 -9.52
N LEU A 175 -7.33 14.20 -10.03
CA LEU A 175 -7.74 14.01 -11.42
C LEU A 175 -8.84 14.99 -11.86
N SER A 176 -9.78 15.30 -10.95
CA SER A 176 -10.87 16.24 -11.22
C SER A 176 -10.39 17.67 -11.49
N THR A 177 -9.24 18.04 -10.91
CA THR A 177 -8.64 19.37 -11.04
C THR A 177 -7.58 19.47 -12.13
N MET A 178 -7.14 18.33 -12.68
CA MET A 178 -6.15 18.32 -13.76
C MET A 178 -6.80 18.83 -15.06
N GLU A 179 -6.09 19.71 -15.77
CA GLU A 179 -6.51 20.18 -17.09
C GLU A 179 -5.67 19.51 -18.21
N ASN A 180 -4.39 19.24 -17.93
CA ASN A 180 -3.47 18.64 -18.88
C ASN A 180 -3.79 17.15 -19.14
N LYS A 181 -4.02 16.80 -20.41
CA LYS A 181 -4.29 15.43 -20.88
C LYS A 181 -3.15 14.46 -20.59
N GLU A 182 -1.90 14.88 -20.70
CA GLU A 182 -0.72 14.04 -20.43
C GLU A 182 -0.63 13.69 -18.94
N SER A 183 -0.80 14.68 -18.06
CA SER A 183 -0.82 14.48 -16.61
C SER A 183 -2.00 13.59 -16.18
N LYS A 184 -3.17 13.74 -16.80
CA LYS A 184 -4.31 12.85 -16.58
C LYS A 184 -3.97 11.41 -16.97
N ASN A 185 -3.38 11.20 -18.14
CA ASN A 185 -3.01 9.86 -18.60
C ASN A 185 -1.99 9.20 -17.66
N GLU A 186 -1.03 9.96 -17.14
CA GLU A 186 -0.06 9.43 -16.17
C GLU A 186 -0.72 9.08 -14.83
N ALA A 187 -1.61 9.92 -14.33
CA ALA A 187 -2.40 9.62 -13.14
C ALA A 187 -3.30 8.39 -13.32
N LEU A 188 -3.88 8.18 -14.51
CA LEU A 188 -4.66 6.99 -14.82
C LEU A 188 -3.81 5.71 -14.85
N LYS A 189 -2.60 5.76 -15.43
CA LYS A 189 -1.65 4.62 -15.37
C LYS A 189 -1.29 4.30 -13.93
N ARG A 190 -1.04 5.32 -13.12
CA ARG A 190 -0.73 5.17 -11.71
C ARG A 190 -1.89 4.51 -10.96
N LEU A 191 -3.12 5.00 -11.15
CA LEU A 191 -4.33 4.39 -10.58
C LEU A 191 -4.50 2.93 -11.00
N SER A 192 -4.25 2.62 -12.27
CA SER A 192 -4.27 1.24 -12.76
C SER A 192 -3.38 0.33 -11.92
N GLY A 193 -2.12 0.72 -11.73
CA GLY A 193 -1.18 -0.03 -10.90
C GLY A 193 -1.66 -0.21 -9.46
N LEU A 194 -2.23 0.84 -8.87
CA LEU A 194 -2.76 0.78 -7.49
C LEU A 194 -3.98 -0.11 -7.36
N TYR A 195 -4.93 -0.04 -8.30
CA TYR A 195 -6.09 -0.94 -8.31
C TYR A 195 -5.66 -2.39 -8.49
N ARG A 196 -4.68 -2.69 -9.35
CA ARG A 196 -4.13 -4.05 -9.48
C ARG A 196 -3.56 -4.55 -8.17
N MET A 197 -2.75 -3.73 -7.50
CA MET A 197 -2.19 -4.07 -6.19
C MET A 197 -3.30 -4.28 -5.15
N LEU A 198 -4.30 -3.41 -5.11
CA LEU A 198 -5.40 -3.47 -4.15
C LEU A 198 -6.23 -4.74 -4.34
N ILE A 199 -6.64 -5.02 -5.57
CA ILE A 199 -7.36 -6.24 -5.94
C ILE A 199 -6.55 -7.47 -5.57
N ASP A 200 -5.26 -7.51 -5.90
CA ASP A 200 -4.39 -8.64 -5.60
C ASP A 200 -4.18 -8.84 -4.09
N THR A 201 -4.06 -7.76 -3.32
CA THR A 201 -3.95 -7.82 -1.86
C THR A 201 -5.23 -8.40 -1.26
N CYS A 202 -6.40 -7.87 -1.62
CA CYS A 202 -7.69 -8.39 -1.15
C CYS A 202 -7.93 -9.85 -1.56
N LEU A 203 -7.59 -10.23 -2.81
CA LEU A 203 -7.79 -11.61 -3.27
C LEU A 203 -6.93 -12.64 -2.54
N LYS A 204 -5.77 -12.23 -2.02
CA LYS A 204 -4.86 -13.08 -1.21
C LYS A 204 -5.31 -13.19 0.24
N GLN A 205 -6.25 -12.36 0.69
CA GLN A 205 -6.80 -12.47 2.03
C GLN A 205 -7.81 -13.63 2.08
N GLY A 206 -7.70 -14.42 3.16
CA GLY A 206 -8.57 -15.58 3.39
C GLY A 206 -8.35 -16.76 2.44
N SER A 207 -9.28 -17.71 2.45
CA SER A 207 -9.23 -18.87 1.57
C SER A 207 -9.51 -18.50 0.11
N ASP A 208 -8.84 -19.19 -0.81
CA ASP A 208 -9.05 -19.07 -2.25
C ASP A 208 -10.49 -19.46 -2.68
N SER A 209 -11.14 -20.33 -1.90
CA SER A 209 -12.48 -20.86 -2.18
C SER A 209 -13.61 -20.10 -1.49
N ASP A 210 -13.32 -19.19 -0.56
CA ASP A 210 -14.32 -18.52 0.25
C ASP A 210 -14.90 -17.29 -0.48
N PRO A 211 -16.18 -17.29 -0.87
CA PRO A 211 -16.80 -16.20 -1.61
C PRO A 211 -16.86 -14.88 -0.83
N VAL A 212 -16.95 -14.92 0.51
CA VAL A 212 -17.09 -13.71 1.34
C VAL A 212 -15.85 -12.84 1.23
N ASN A 213 -14.67 -13.46 1.19
CA ASN A 213 -13.39 -12.77 1.06
C ASN A 213 -13.17 -12.18 -0.35
N LYS A 214 -14.02 -12.52 -1.33
CA LYS A 214 -13.91 -12.01 -2.71
C LYS A 214 -14.79 -10.80 -2.97
N GLU A 215 -15.84 -10.58 -2.18
CA GLU A 215 -16.78 -9.46 -2.38
C GLU A 215 -16.09 -8.08 -2.36
N GLU A 216 -15.12 -7.87 -1.45
CA GLU A 216 -14.35 -6.63 -1.42
C GLU A 216 -13.50 -6.44 -2.68
N SER A 217 -12.84 -7.50 -3.15
CA SER A 217 -12.11 -7.47 -4.42
C SER A 217 -13.03 -7.16 -5.59
N TRP A 218 -14.26 -7.66 -5.58
CA TRP A 218 -15.23 -7.39 -6.65
C TRP A 218 -15.59 -5.91 -6.70
N LYS A 219 -15.84 -5.28 -5.54
CA LYS A 219 -16.12 -3.84 -5.44
C LYS A 219 -14.99 -3.02 -6.05
N HIS A 220 -13.74 -3.35 -5.74
CA HIS A 220 -12.58 -2.67 -6.31
C HIS A 220 -12.40 -2.92 -7.81
N CYS A 221 -12.72 -4.13 -8.30
CA CYS A 221 -12.77 -4.39 -9.74
C CYS A 221 -13.81 -3.50 -10.43
N ASN A 222 -15.00 -3.34 -9.81
CA ASN A 222 -16.08 -2.53 -10.36
C ASN A 222 -15.76 -1.02 -10.30
N GLU A 223 -15.15 -0.53 -9.22
CA GLU A 223 -14.66 0.85 -9.12
C GLU A 223 -13.63 1.17 -10.21
N ALA A 224 -12.64 0.28 -10.38
CA ALA A 224 -11.67 0.38 -11.45
C ALA A 224 -12.39 0.45 -12.81
N PHE A 225 -13.33 -0.48 -13.08
CA PHE A 225 -14.10 -0.48 -14.32
C PHE A 225 -14.92 0.79 -14.57
N LEU A 226 -15.55 1.36 -13.54
CA LEU A 226 -16.31 2.60 -13.65
C LEU A 226 -15.41 3.79 -14.00
N LEU A 227 -14.17 3.81 -13.46
CA LEU A 227 -13.16 4.75 -13.89
C LEU A 227 -12.82 4.55 -15.39
N LEU A 228 -12.65 3.29 -15.83
CA LEU A 228 -12.29 2.95 -17.21
C LEU A 228 -13.37 3.30 -18.24
N SER A 229 -14.63 3.32 -17.81
CA SER A 229 -15.78 3.49 -18.70
C SER A 229 -16.09 4.95 -19.02
N LYS A 230 -15.29 5.91 -18.51
CA LYS A 230 -15.51 7.34 -18.75
C LYS A 230 -15.11 7.70 -20.19
N PRO A 231 -15.99 8.40 -20.95
CA PRO A 231 -15.82 8.61 -22.40
C PRO A 231 -14.57 9.44 -22.77
N ASP A 232 -14.08 10.28 -21.85
CA ASP A 232 -12.91 11.14 -22.08
C ASP A 232 -11.57 10.48 -21.68
N GLN A 233 -11.59 9.22 -21.23
CA GLN A 233 -10.42 8.52 -20.72
C GLN A 233 -10.04 7.36 -21.65
N SER A 234 -8.93 7.51 -22.37
CA SER A 234 -8.33 6.39 -23.11
C SER A 234 -7.45 5.57 -22.17
N PHE A 235 -8.06 4.60 -21.48
CA PHE A 235 -7.31 3.68 -20.63
C PHE A 235 -6.64 2.58 -21.45
N PRO A 236 -5.47 2.05 -21.04
CA PRO A 236 -4.80 1.00 -21.81
C PRO A 236 -5.63 -0.28 -21.89
N GLU A 237 -5.86 -0.79 -23.10
CA GLU A 237 -6.62 -2.02 -23.32
C GLU A 237 -6.03 -3.22 -22.56
N THR A 238 -4.71 -3.24 -22.36
CA THR A 238 -3.99 -4.23 -21.57
C THR A 238 -4.51 -4.36 -20.14
N GLU A 239 -5.04 -3.27 -19.57
CA GLU A 239 -5.53 -3.25 -18.19
C GLU A 239 -6.97 -3.73 -18.09
N LEU A 240 -7.79 -3.39 -19.08
CA LEU A 240 -9.12 -3.98 -19.22
C LEU A 240 -9.01 -5.50 -19.44
N ALA A 241 -8.03 -5.95 -20.23
CA ALA A 241 -7.75 -7.36 -20.45
C ALA A 241 -7.27 -8.05 -19.16
N TRP A 242 -6.45 -7.37 -18.36
CA TRP A 242 -6.04 -7.88 -17.05
C TRP A 242 -7.23 -8.02 -16.09
N LEU A 243 -8.09 -7.01 -15.96
CA LEU A 243 -9.29 -7.05 -15.11
C LEU A 243 -10.24 -8.17 -15.57
N THR A 244 -10.45 -8.30 -16.87
CA THR A 244 -11.27 -9.36 -17.48
C THR A 244 -10.74 -10.74 -17.08
N THR A 245 -9.44 -10.96 -17.28
CA THR A 245 -8.78 -12.24 -16.97
C THR A 245 -8.83 -12.52 -15.47
N ARG A 246 -8.60 -11.50 -14.63
CA ARG A 246 -8.60 -11.64 -13.17
C ARG A 246 -9.99 -11.99 -12.64
N ALA A 247 -11.03 -11.26 -13.05
CA ALA A 247 -12.42 -11.54 -12.68
C ALA A 247 -12.87 -12.93 -13.15
N TRP A 248 -12.53 -13.30 -14.39
CA TRP A 248 -12.84 -14.62 -14.94
C TRP A 248 -12.21 -15.75 -14.12
N ASN A 249 -10.92 -15.63 -13.78
CA ASN A 249 -10.22 -16.64 -13.00
C ASN A 249 -10.82 -16.82 -11.59
N VAL A 250 -11.28 -15.75 -10.95
CA VAL A 250 -11.99 -15.84 -9.66
C VAL A 250 -13.31 -16.58 -9.84
N GLY A 251 -14.11 -16.23 -10.85
CA GLY A 251 -15.39 -16.89 -11.13
C GLY A 251 -15.24 -18.39 -11.42
N VAL A 252 -14.25 -18.79 -12.23
CA VAL A 252 -13.96 -20.20 -12.50
C VAL A 252 -13.53 -20.96 -11.25
N LYS A 253 -12.69 -20.36 -10.38
CA LYS A 253 -12.29 -20.99 -9.12
C LYS A 253 -13.49 -21.24 -8.20
N LEU A 254 -14.39 -20.25 -8.09
CA LEU A 254 -15.63 -20.39 -7.31
C LEU A 254 -16.53 -21.47 -7.91
N PHE A 255 -16.62 -21.56 -9.23
CA PHE A 255 -17.41 -22.59 -9.91
C PHE A 255 -16.92 -24.00 -9.61
N VAL A 256 -15.60 -24.21 -9.67
CA VAL A 256 -14.96 -25.49 -9.32
C VAL A 256 -15.15 -25.81 -7.83
N SER A 257 -15.28 -24.80 -6.98
CA SER A 257 -15.55 -24.92 -5.54
C SER A 257 -17.03 -25.04 -5.20
N ASP A 258 -17.91 -25.25 -6.19
CA ASP A 258 -19.36 -25.38 -6.06
C ASP A 258 -20.13 -24.12 -5.59
N HIS A 259 -19.46 -22.96 -5.58
CA HIS A 259 -20.07 -21.65 -5.31
C HIS A 259 -20.66 -21.05 -6.59
N VAL A 260 -21.74 -21.65 -7.08
CA VAL A 260 -22.29 -21.39 -8.42
C VAL A 260 -22.89 -19.98 -8.57
N VAL A 261 -23.49 -19.42 -7.52
CA VAL A 261 -24.11 -18.09 -7.56
C VAL A 261 -23.03 -17.01 -7.69
N GLU A 262 -21.99 -17.10 -6.87
CA GLU A 262 -20.87 -16.17 -6.86
C GLU A 262 -19.99 -16.35 -8.09
N ALA A 263 -19.82 -17.57 -8.57
CA ALA A 263 -19.17 -17.84 -9.84
C ALA A 263 -19.86 -17.15 -11.01
N GLU A 264 -21.20 -17.25 -11.09
CA GLU A 264 -21.98 -16.56 -12.12
C GLU A 264 -21.81 -15.04 -12.02
N HIS A 265 -21.87 -14.49 -10.81
CA HIS A 265 -21.67 -13.06 -10.58
C HIS A 265 -20.32 -12.54 -11.12
N TRP A 266 -19.23 -13.25 -10.81
CA TRP A 266 -17.89 -12.90 -11.27
C TRP A 266 -17.69 -13.10 -12.78
N CYS A 267 -18.19 -14.22 -13.32
CA CYS A 267 -18.09 -14.50 -14.76
C CYS A 267 -18.94 -13.54 -15.61
N ALA A 268 -20.13 -13.17 -15.14
CA ALA A 268 -20.98 -12.17 -15.79
C ALA A 268 -20.28 -10.81 -15.84
N PHE A 269 -19.63 -10.41 -14.75
CA PHE A 269 -18.83 -9.19 -14.71
C PHE A 269 -17.65 -9.25 -15.70
N ALA A 270 -16.92 -10.37 -15.77
CA ALA A 270 -15.86 -10.56 -16.73
C ALA A 270 -16.35 -10.48 -18.19
N LEU A 271 -17.52 -11.03 -18.52
CA LEU A 271 -18.11 -10.90 -19.86
C LEU A 271 -18.49 -9.45 -20.20
N ARG A 272 -18.95 -8.66 -19.22
CA ARG A 272 -19.19 -7.22 -19.42
C ARG A 272 -17.91 -6.45 -19.73
N LEU A 273 -16.80 -6.80 -19.06
CA LEU A 273 -15.48 -6.23 -19.36
C LEU A 273 -14.99 -6.64 -20.74
N LEU A 274 -15.15 -7.91 -21.10
CA LEU A 274 -14.78 -8.44 -22.41
C LEU A 274 -15.50 -7.71 -23.55
N ALA A 275 -16.77 -7.35 -23.38
CA ALA A 275 -17.54 -6.61 -24.38
C ALA A 275 -16.98 -5.20 -24.68
N LYS A 276 -16.07 -4.69 -23.84
CA LYS A 276 -15.38 -3.41 -24.01
C LYS A 276 -13.97 -3.55 -24.59
N LEU A 277 -13.46 -4.78 -24.77
CA LEU A 277 -12.20 -5.04 -25.44
C LEU A 277 -12.39 -4.96 -26.96
N ASP A 278 -11.39 -4.43 -27.66
CA ASP A 278 -11.42 -4.25 -29.11
C ASP A 278 -10.52 -5.28 -29.80
N LEU A 279 -9.22 -5.34 -29.45
CA LEU A 279 -8.22 -6.24 -30.03
C LEU A 279 -8.31 -7.66 -29.46
N TYR A 280 -8.58 -7.79 -28.16
CA TYR A 280 -8.50 -9.10 -27.49
C TYR A 280 -9.82 -9.88 -27.46
N LYS A 281 -10.94 -9.25 -27.82
CA LYS A 281 -12.28 -9.81 -27.62
C LYS A 281 -12.47 -11.17 -28.29
N GLU A 282 -12.19 -11.26 -29.59
CA GLU A 282 -12.43 -12.47 -30.38
C GLU A 282 -11.64 -13.69 -29.87
N SER A 283 -10.47 -13.45 -29.26
CA SER A 283 -9.61 -14.52 -28.72
C SER A 283 -10.18 -15.17 -27.47
N TYR A 284 -10.97 -14.46 -26.67
CA TYR A 284 -11.49 -14.94 -25.39
C TYR A 284 -12.99 -15.28 -25.44
N GLU A 285 -13.77 -14.59 -26.27
CA GLU A 285 -15.23 -14.62 -26.26
C GLU A 285 -15.83 -16.01 -26.42
N LYS A 286 -15.37 -16.79 -27.40
CA LYS A 286 -15.91 -18.14 -27.64
C LYS A 286 -15.71 -19.07 -26.43
N ARG A 287 -14.52 -19.04 -25.83
CA ARG A 287 -14.18 -19.92 -24.70
C ARG A 287 -14.92 -19.48 -23.44
N MET A 288 -15.00 -18.19 -23.17
CA MET A 288 -15.71 -17.66 -22.01
C MET A 288 -17.21 -17.92 -22.10
N ASN A 289 -17.84 -17.70 -23.26
CA ASN A 289 -19.27 -17.96 -23.43
C ASN A 289 -19.63 -19.44 -23.22
N ASN A 290 -18.83 -20.39 -23.71
CA ASN A 290 -19.10 -21.82 -23.51
C ASN A 290 -19.14 -22.19 -22.02
N VAL A 291 -18.11 -21.82 -21.25
CA VAL A 291 -18.04 -22.10 -19.81
C VAL A 291 -19.16 -21.36 -19.06
N TYR A 292 -19.49 -20.13 -19.47
CA TYR A 292 -20.56 -19.38 -18.84
C TYR A 292 -21.94 -20.06 -19.02
N GLN A 293 -22.21 -20.68 -20.17
CA GLN A 293 -23.43 -21.48 -20.35
C GLN A 293 -23.49 -22.67 -19.37
N GLU A 294 -22.37 -23.38 -19.16
CA GLU A 294 -22.30 -24.47 -18.17
C GLU A 294 -22.62 -23.97 -16.75
N ILE A 295 -22.16 -22.77 -16.39
CA ILE A 295 -22.48 -22.13 -15.09
C ILE A 295 -23.98 -21.86 -14.98
N LEU A 296 -24.60 -21.28 -16.01
CA LEU A 296 -26.04 -20.98 -16.03
C LEU A 296 -26.90 -22.25 -15.93
N GLU A 297 -26.55 -23.30 -16.68
CA GLU A 297 -27.25 -24.59 -16.62
C GLU A 297 -27.21 -25.19 -15.21
N LYS A 298 -26.04 -25.14 -14.56
CA LYS A 298 -25.87 -25.64 -13.18
C LYS A 298 -26.66 -24.79 -12.17
N LYS A 299 -26.69 -23.47 -12.32
CA LYS A 299 -27.47 -22.54 -11.49
C LYS A 299 -28.97 -22.80 -11.60
N ASP A 300 -29.46 -23.01 -12.82
CA ASP A 300 -30.87 -23.34 -13.09
C ASP A 300 -31.26 -24.67 -12.45
N LEU A 301 -30.40 -25.69 -12.54
CA LEU A 301 -30.63 -26.99 -11.90
C LEU A 301 -30.72 -26.86 -10.37
N MET A 302 -29.84 -26.08 -9.75
CA MET A 302 -29.88 -25.82 -8.30
C MET A 302 -31.18 -25.10 -7.89
N THR A 303 -31.57 -24.07 -8.63
CA THR A 303 -32.78 -23.28 -8.37
C THR A 303 -34.04 -24.15 -8.43
N ARG A 304 -34.11 -25.05 -9.42
CA ARG A 304 -35.22 -26.01 -9.57
C ARG A 304 -35.25 -27.06 -8.46
N LYS A 305 -34.09 -27.51 -7.96
CA LYS A 305 -34.02 -28.45 -6.82
C LYS A 305 -34.53 -27.81 -5.53
N LEU A 306 -34.11 -26.57 -5.25
CA LEU A 306 -34.56 -25.82 -4.06
C LEU A 306 -36.08 -25.62 -4.03
N HIS A 307 -36.69 -25.30 -5.17
CA HIS A 307 -38.15 -25.18 -5.29
C HIS A 307 -38.90 -26.50 -5.05
N LYS A 308 -38.30 -27.65 -5.39
CA LYS A 308 -38.93 -28.97 -5.17
C LYS A 308 -38.84 -29.45 -3.72
N THR A 309 -37.89 -28.95 -2.93
CA THR A 309 -37.72 -29.30 -1.50
C THR A 309 -38.47 -28.39 -0.54
N ALA A 310 -38.97 -27.24 -1.02
CA ALA A 310 -39.72 -26.27 -0.22
C ALA A 310 -41.25 -26.44 -0.30
N VAL A 311 -41.72 -27.38 -1.13
CA VAL A 311 -43.12 -27.81 -1.29
C VAL A 311 -43.28 -29.18 -0.65
#